data_AF-A0A6P1ZHE3-F1
#
_entry.id   AF-A0A6P1ZHE3-F1
#
_cell.length_a   1.000
_cell.length_b   1.000
_cell.length_c   1.000
_cell.angle_alpha   90.00
_cell.angle_beta   90.00
_cell.angle_gamma   90.00
#
_symmetry.space_group_name_H-M   'P 1'
#
loop_
_entity.id
_entity.type
_entity.pdbx_description
1 polymer ?
#
loop_
_entity_poly.entity_id
_entity_poly.type
_entity_poly.pdbx_seq_one_letter_code
_entity_poly.pdbx_strand_id
1 'polypeptide(L)'
;MHPPHGGFTIFYDDKTGEDLSHIFEDVELYELRKGNSISVRRRGQNRRYYRIVRVEPGFHTRVFVRRVLLHPRDIIQLAIIAGLCWFLFDMLVPFFLD
;
A
#
# COMPACT_ATOMS: atom_id res chain seq x y z
N MET A 1 -12.55 -13.11 25.42
CA MET A 1 -13.51 -12.04 25.08
C MET A 1 -13.22 -11.57 23.66
N HIS A 2 -13.95 -12.09 22.68
CA HIS A 2 -13.94 -11.58 21.31
C HIS A 2 -14.68 -10.24 21.28
N PRO A 3 -14.19 -9.21 20.58
CA PRO A 3 -15.00 -8.03 20.37
C PRO A 3 -16.21 -8.44 19.51
N PRO A 4 -17.44 -8.08 19.91
CA PRO A 4 -18.58 -8.10 19.02
C PRO A 4 -18.39 -6.99 17.98
N HIS A 5 -19.19 -7.02 16.91
CA HIS A 5 -19.19 -6.08 15.78
C HIS A 5 -18.29 -6.49 14.60
N GLY A 6 -18.64 -7.64 14.01
CA GLY A 6 -18.48 -7.86 12.57
C GLY A 6 -19.41 -6.93 11.79
N GLY A 7 -19.17 -5.62 11.87
CA GLY A 7 -19.76 -4.67 10.95
C GLY A 7 -19.12 -4.88 9.58
N PHE A 8 -19.94 -5.13 8.55
CA PHE A 8 -19.45 -5.20 7.18
C PHE A 8 -18.57 -3.98 6.88
N THR A 9 -17.37 -4.25 6.36
CA THR A 9 -16.43 -3.21 5.94
C THR A 9 -16.58 -3.02 4.45
N ILE A 10 -16.86 -1.79 4.03
CA ILE A 10 -17.12 -1.45 2.64
C ILE A 10 -15.99 -0.53 2.18
N PHE A 11 -15.36 -0.88 1.06
CA PHE A 11 -14.23 -0.16 0.51
C PHE A 11 -14.68 0.75 -0.62
N TYR A 12 -14.28 2.02 -0.58
CA TYR A 12 -14.61 3.01 -1.60
C TYR A 12 -13.33 3.61 -2.19
N ASP A 13 -13.33 3.89 -3.49
CA ASP A 13 -12.30 4.73 -4.08
C ASP A 13 -12.47 6.19 -3.61
N ASP A 14 -11.41 6.78 -3.07
CA ASP A 14 -11.42 8.14 -2.53
C ASP A 14 -11.63 9.22 -3.61
N LYS A 15 -11.32 8.95 -4.87
CA LYS A 15 -11.51 9.90 -5.98
C LYS A 15 -12.86 9.76 -6.66
N THR A 16 -13.26 8.51 -6.97
CA THR A 16 -14.47 8.25 -7.76
C THR A 16 -15.68 7.91 -6.91
N GLY A 17 -15.49 7.51 -5.65
CA GLY A 17 -16.56 7.00 -4.79
C GLY A 17 -17.04 5.60 -5.18
N GLU A 18 -16.35 4.92 -6.09
CA GLU A 18 -16.71 3.58 -6.57
C GLU A 18 -16.54 2.54 -5.46
N ASP A 19 -17.47 1.58 -5.37
CA ASP A 19 -17.38 0.47 -4.43
C ASP A 19 -16.35 -0.57 -4.91
N LEU A 20 -15.26 -0.68 -4.15
CA LEU A 20 -14.16 -1.60 -4.38
C LEU A 20 -14.22 -2.83 -3.47
N SER A 21 -15.31 -3.06 -2.74
CA SER A 21 -15.41 -4.15 -1.76
C SER A 21 -15.15 -5.52 -2.38
N HIS A 22 -15.56 -5.72 -3.63
CA HIS A 22 -15.29 -6.92 -4.45
C HIS A 22 -13.79 -7.17 -4.73
N ILE A 23 -12.92 -6.19 -4.46
CA ILE A 23 -11.45 -6.31 -4.58
C ILE A 23 -10.84 -6.74 -3.25
N PHE A 24 -11.50 -6.46 -2.13
CA PHE A 24 -11.00 -6.62 -0.78
C PHE A 24 -11.81 -7.64 0.04
N GLU A 25 -12.52 -8.56 -0.62
CA GLU A 25 -13.35 -9.59 0.03
C GLU A 25 -12.54 -10.43 1.04
N ASP A 26 -11.26 -10.65 0.76
CA ASP A 26 -10.35 -11.43 1.61
C ASP A 26 -9.55 -10.59 2.63
N VAL A 27 -9.77 -9.27 2.70
CA VAL A 27 -8.99 -8.41 3.60
C VAL A 27 -9.60 -8.38 4.98
N GLU A 28 -8.90 -8.95 5.94
CA GLU A 28 -9.34 -8.97 7.33
C GLU A 28 -9.22 -7.59 7.99
N LEU A 29 -10.22 -7.23 8.81
CA LEU A 29 -10.31 -5.97 9.54
C LEU A 29 -9.08 -5.66 10.42
N TYR A 30 -8.34 -6.68 10.87
CA TYR A 30 -7.13 -6.47 11.66
C TYR A 30 -5.98 -5.85 10.83
N GLU A 31 -5.95 -6.10 9.52
CA GLU A 31 -4.93 -5.53 8.62
C GLU A 31 -5.09 -4.02 8.49
N LEU A 32 -6.33 -3.52 8.55
CA LEU A 32 -6.65 -2.08 8.55
C LEU A 32 -6.10 -1.34 9.76
N ARG A 33 -5.91 -2.03 10.91
CA ARG A 33 -5.40 -1.42 12.14
C ARG A 33 -3.87 -1.38 12.21
N LYS A 34 -3.19 -2.24 11.44
CA LYS A 34 -1.73 -2.37 11.48
C LYS A 34 -0.99 -1.53 10.44
N GLY A 35 -1.67 -1.08 9.38
CA GLY A 35 -1.01 -0.38 8.28
C GLY A 35 -1.87 0.67 7.59
N ASN A 36 -1.22 1.71 7.07
CA ASN A 36 -1.84 2.74 6.23
C ASN A 36 -2.04 2.29 4.77
N SER A 37 -1.65 1.05 4.44
CA SER A 37 -1.69 0.51 3.08
C SER A 37 -2.15 -0.93 3.05
N ILE A 38 -2.94 -1.25 2.03
CA ILE A 38 -3.48 -2.58 1.75
C ILE A 38 -2.93 -3.01 0.40
N SER A 39 -2.57 -4.29 0.27
CA SER A 39 -2.14 -4.85 -1.01
C SER A 39 -3.07 -5.97 -1.42
N VAL A 40 -3.48 -5.98 -2.68
CA VAL A 40 -4.34 -7.02 -3.24
C VAL A 40 -3.64 -7.66 -4.43
N ARG A 41 -3.71 -9.00 -4.51
CA ARG A 41 -3.19 -9.76 -5.64
C ARG A 41 -4.29 -10.66 -6.19
N ARG A 42 -4.77 -10.36 -7.41
CA ARG A 42 -5.63 -11.29 -8.16
C ARG A 42 -4.78 -12.30 -8.93
N ARG A 43 -5.30 -13.52 -9.09
CA ARG A 43 -4.63 -14.60 -9.84
C ARG A 43 -4.32 -14.13 -11.27
N GLY A 44 -3.07 -14.23 -11.68
CA GLY A 44 -2.61 -13.78 -12.99
C GLY A 44 -2.40 -12.26 -13.17
N GLN A 45 -2.55 -11.45 -12.11
CA GLN A 45 -2.28 -10.01 -12.16
C GLN A 45 -1.16 -9.61 -11.19
N ASN A 46 -0.49 -8.49 -11.53
CA ASN A 46 0.45 -7.84 -10.62
C ASN A 46 -0.26 -7.38 -9.35
N ARG A 47 0.46 -7.46 -8.22
CA ARG A 47 -0.01 -6.95 -6.93
C ARG A 47 -0.29 -5.45 -7.05
N ARG A 48 -1.49 -5.05 -6.64
CA ARG A 48 -1.92 -3.65 -6.58
C ARG A 48 -1.84 -3.19 -5.14
N TYR A 49 -1.37 -1.96 -4.95
CA TYR A 49 -1.25 -1.33 -3.64
C TYR A 49 -2.26 -0.19 -3.53
N TYR A 50 -2.87 -0.08 -2.36
CA TYR A 50 -3.85 0.93 -2.02
C TYR A 50 -3.45 1.55 -0.69
N ARG A 51 -3.60 2.86 -0.58
CA ARG A 51 -3.40 3.60 0.66
C ARG A 51 -4.76 3.90 1.26
N ILE A 52 -4.92 3.65 2.56
CA ILE A 52 -6.10 4.08 3.30
C ILE A 52 -6.00 5.59 3.50
N VAL A 53 -7.00 6.31 3.00
CA VAL A 53 -7.07 7.77 3.09
C VAL A 53 -7.89 8.19 4.29
N ARG A 54 -9.05 7.54 4.47
CA ARG A 54 -10.01 7.87 5.52
C ARG A 54 -10.79 6.63 5.93
N VAL A 55 -11.07 6.53 7.23
CA VAL A 55 -11.96 5.51 7.79
C VAL A 55 -13.10 6.23 8.49
N GLU A 56 -14.33 5.93 8.08
CA GLU A 56 -15.54 6.44 8.72
C GLU A 56 -16.19 5.31 9.52
N PRO A 57 -16.16 5.37 10.86
CA PRO A 57 -16.89 4.42 11.69
C PRO A 57 -18.39 4.72 11.62
N GLY A 58 -19.21 3.67 11.50
CA GLY A 58 -20.67 3.76 11.43
C GLY A 58 -21.31 2.37 11.57
N PHE A 59 -22.59 2.24 11.20
CA PHE A 59 -23.27 0.94 11.16
C PHE A 59 -22.54 -0.07 10.26
N HIS A 60 -21.94 0.45 9.17
CA HIS A 60 -20.91 -0.22 8.37
C HIS A 60 -19.65 0.64 8.40
N THR A 61 -18.48 0.02 8.52
CA THR A 61 -17.21 0.75 8.48
C THR A 61 -16.89 1.07 7.02
N ARG A 62 -16.84 2.35 6.68
CA ARG A 62 -16.47 2.77 5.32
C ARG A 62 -14.99 3.10 5.29
N VAL A 63 -14.27 2.48 4.36
CA VAL A 63 -12.83 2.66 4.19
C VAL A 63 -12.60 3.26 2.82
N PHE A 64 -12.15 4.51 2.80
CA PHE A 64 -11.77 5.18 1.57
C PHE A 64 -10.31 4.87 1.28
N VAL A 65 -10.08 4.28 0.10
CA VAL A 65 -8.77 3.87 -0.36
C VAL A 65 -8.39 4.61 -1.64
N ARG A 66 -7.10 4.84 -1.81
CA ARG A 66 -6.54 5.43 -3.02
C ARG A 66 -5.48 4.50 -3.58
N ARG A 67 -5.61 4.16 -4.87
CA ARG A 67 -4.60 3.34 -5.54
C ARG A 67 -3.24 4.05 -5.53
N VAL A 68 -2.22 3.32 -5.08
CA VAL A 68 -0.82 3.75 -5.18
C VAL A 68 -0.35 3.41 -6.59
N LEU A 69 -0.15 4.44 -7.39
CA LEU A 69 0.45 4.35 -8.71
C LEU A 69 1.91 4.78 -8.56
N LEU A 70 2.83 3.89 -8.94
CA LEU A 70 4.24 4.28 -9.12
C LEU A 70 4.30 5.25 -10.29
N HIS A 71 4.72 6.49 -10.03
CA HIS A 71 4.92 7.45 -11.09
C HIS A 71 6.24 7.10 -11.80
N PRO A 72 6.36 7.29 -13.13
CA PRO A 72 7.64 7.09 -13.83
C PRO A 72 8.83 7.87 -13.22
N ARG A 73 8.52 8.98 -12.54
CA ARG A 73 9.52 9.79 -11.80
C ARG A 73 10.11 9.02 -10.60
N ASP A 74 9.32 8.19 -9.93
CA ASP A 74 9.77 7.38 -8.80
C ASP A 74 10.80 6.33 -9.27
N ILE A 75 10.61 5.78 -10.47
CA ILE A 75 11.55 4.85 -11.10
C ILE A 75 12.87 5.55 -11.42
N ILE A 76 12.80 6.77 -11.97
CA ILE A 76 14.00 7.57 -12.26
C ILE A 76 14.75 7.91 -10.97
N GLN A 77 14.05 8.31 -9.91
CA GLN A 77 14.66 8.57 -8.61
C GLN A 77 15.35 7.32 -8.04
N LEU A 78 14.70 6.15 -8.13
CA LEU A 78 15.31 4.89 -7.71
C LEU A 78 16.58 4.56 -8.51
N ALA A 79 16.58 4.81 -9.82
CA ALA A 79 17.77 4.62 -10.65
C ALA A 79 18.91 5.56 -10.25
N ILE A 80 18.61 6.83 -9.96
CA ILE A 80 19.60 7.81 -9.48
C ILE A 80 20.17 7.38 -8.13
N ILE A 81 19.32 6.99 -7.18
CA ILE A 81 19.76 6.52 -5.86
C ILE A 81 20.65 5.30 -6.00
N ALA A 82 20.26 4.31 -6.82
CA ALA A 82 21.07 3.12 -7.06
C ALA A 82 22.44 3.47 -7.66
N GLY A 83 22.50 4.39 -8.63
CA GLY A 83 23.74 4.87 -9.20
C GLY A 83 24.64 5.57 -8.18
N LEU A 84 24.06 6.43 -7.33
CA LEU A 84 24.79 7.10 -6.25
C LEU A 84 25.31 6.11 -5.20
N CYS A 85 24.51 5.11 -4.81
CA CYS A 85 24.95 4.06 -3.90
C CYS A 85 26.12 3.27 -4.48
N TRP A 86 26.07 2.93 -5.78
CA TRP A 86 27.16 2.21 -6.43
C TRP A 86 28.44 3.05 -6.47
N PHE A 87 28.34 4.33 -6.82
CA PHE A 87 29.47 5.26 -6.80
C PHE A 87 30.08 5.42 -5.41
N LEU A 88 29.25 5.59 -4.37
CA LEU A 88 29.72 5.67 -2.99
C LEU A 88 30.42 4.38 -2.55
N PHE A 89 29.88 3.22 -2.93
CA PHE A 89 30.53 1.94 -2.66
C PHE A 89 31.89 1.87 -3.34
N ASP A 90 31.98 2.19 -4.63
CA ASP A 90 33.25 2.15 -5.38
C ASP A 90 34.30 3.08 -4.79
N MET A 91 33.89 4.26 -4.29
CA MET A 91 34.77 5.21 -3.62
C MET A 91 35.20 4.77 -2.22
N LEU A 92 34.33 4.09 -1.47
CA LEU A 92 34.59 3.66 -0.09
C LEU A 92 35.35 2.32 -0.01
N VAL A 93 35.09 1.39 -0.94
CA VAL A 93 35.75 0.08 -1.01
C VAL A 93 37.29 0.15 -0.88
N PRO A 94 38.03 1.06 -1.55
CA PRO A 94 39.47 1.16 -1.38
C PRO A 94 39.90 1.57 0.05
N PHE A 95 39.07 2.29 0.82
CA PHE A 95 39.38 2.63 2.21
C PHE A 95 39.21 1.46 3.19
N PHE A 96 38.51 0.39 2.80
CA PHE A 96 38.25 -0.78 3.65
C PHE A 96 39.04 -2.03 3.22
N LEU A 97 39.69 -2.00 2.06
CA LEU A 97 40.49 -3.10 1.51
C LEU A 97 42.02 -2.83 1.57
N ASP A 98 42.43 -1.66 2.05
CA ASP A 98 43.78 -1.34 2.53
C ASP A 98 43.82 -1.39 4.07
#